data_AF-A0A6P8H1P8-F1
#
_entry.id   AF-A0A6P8H1P8-F1
#
_cell.length_a   1.000
_cell.length_b   1.000
_cell.length_c   1.000
_cell.angle_alpha   90.00
_cell.angle_beta   90.00
_cell.angle_gamma   90.00
#
_symmetry.space_group_name_H-M   'P 1'
#
loop_
_entity.id
_entity.type
_entity.pdbx_description
1 polymer ?
#
loop_
_entity_poly.entity_id
_entity_poly.type
_entity_poly.pdbx_seq_one_letter_code
_entity_poly.pdbx_strand_id
1 'polypeptide(L)'
;MWAFLGIFSFTYVYKKFDAILSLTHKDIVFGLCVFVATVLVLLLVAYRYGQIQKLPLLFRTVVDIVSSLPLAHIVFTKSVPEECCRGEDTCVKVRTCRSGACEAENTCAATVPPPDPDVIIVGAGVLGSAMAAVLGRDGRRVTVIERDLREPDRIVGELLQPGGYRALKELGLEGSVEGLDAHIVNGYVLHDTESGTAIGIPYPQEKSEVQCGRAFHHGRFIMGLRCAALAEPNVRFIEGTVTTLEEENGCVTGIQYRDKESGNTQTVSAPLTVVADGCFSKFRKGLGSGKVHTSSHFVGCIMKDSPQFRPNHAEVVLADPSPILIYQISSTDTRVLVDIRGDLPRNLNEYMTNRIYPQMPEHIKEPFLEALQNDRLRSMPANFLPAFPVNKCGVLVLGDAYNMRHPLTGSGMSVALNDLRIWRGLLRGEEEVPLGEKGITLVRSEHSCRGPL
;
A
#
# COMPACT_ATOMS: atom_id res chain seq x y z
N MET A 1 -8.35 21.62 77.32
CA MET A 1 -7.81 21.97 75.98
C MET A 1 -6.89 20.89 75.39
N TRP A 2 -6.17 20.09 76.20
CA TRP A 2 -5.24 19.07 75.69
C TRP A 2 -5.87 17.72 75.25
N ALA A 3 -7.08 17.38 75.71
CA ALA A 3 -7.76 16.14 75.30
C ALA A 3 -8.29 16.19 73.85
N PHE A 4 -8.64 17.37 73.34
CA PHE A 4 -9.18 17.54 71.98
C PHE A 4 -8.09 17.49 70.90
N LEU A 5 -6.86 17.92 71.21
CA LEU A 5 -5.75 17.90 70.25
C LEU A 5 -5.24 16.46 69.98
N GLY A 6 -5.32 15.58 70.99
CA GLY A 6 -4.95 14.17 70.87
C GLY A 6 -5.92 13.37 69.99
N ILE A 7 -7.23 13.60 70.14
CA ILE A 7 -8.26 12.90 69.34
C ILE A 7 -8.15 13.28 67.86
N PHE A 8 -8.02 14.58 67.54
CA PHE A 8 -7.87 15.03 66.15
C PHE A 8 -6.60 14.49 65.48
N SER A 9 -5.48 14.48 66.19
CA SER A 9 -4.21 13.93 65.68
C SER A 9 -4.30 12.42 65.44
N PHE A 10 -4.98 11.67 66.32
CA PHE A 10 -5.16 10.23 66.16
C PHE A 10 -6.09 9.89 64.99
N THR A 11 -7.21 10.62 64.82
CA THR A 11 -8.08 10.43 63.64
C THR A 11 -7.40 10.81 62.33
N TYR A 12 -6.52 11.83 62.31
CA TYR A 12 -5.79 12.21 61.11
C TYR A 12 -4.76 11.13 60.71
N VAL A 13 -4.02 10.59 61.69
CA VAL A 13 -3.06 9.50 61.45
C VAL A 13 -3.78 8.21 61.04
N TYR A 14 -4.90 7.86 61.69
CA TYR A 14 -5.69 6.68 61.35
C TYR A 14 -6.27 6.77 59.94
N LYS A 15 -6.87 7.92 59.57
CA LYS A 15 -7.45 8.12 58.24
C LYS A 15 -6.39 8.15 57.12
N LYS A 16 -5.17 8.59 57.44
CA LYS A 16 -4.04 8.58 56.50
C LYS A 16 -3.41 7.18 56.37
N PHE A 17 -3.39 6.39 57.43
CA PHE A 17 -2.96 4.98 57.40
C PHE A 17 -3.95 4.10 56.61
N ASP A 18 -5.25 4.31 56.80
CA ASP A 18 -6.31 3.56 56.09
C ASP A 18 -6.29 3.85 54.57
N ALA A 19 -6.01 5.09 54.19
CA ALA A 19 -5.77 5.46 52.79
C ALA A 19 -4.53 4.77 52.19
N ILE A 20 -3.43 4.66 52.95
CA ILE A 20 -2.18 4.02 52.50
C ILE A 20 -2.33 2.49 52.39
N LEU A 21 -3.03 1.85 53.34
CA LEU A 21 -3.35 0.42 53.30
C LEU A 21 -4.32 0.06 52.15
N SER A 22 -5.27 0.96 51.82
CA SER A 22 -6.20 0.73 50.72
C SER A 22 -5.58 0.89 49.31
N LEU A 23 -4.56 1.74 49.16
CA LEU A 23 -3.82 1.90 47.89
C LEU A 23 -2.86 0.72 47.67
N THR A 24 -2.11 0.31 48.70
CA THR A 24 -1.14 -0.78 48.57
C THR A 24 -1.79 -2.11 48.19
N HIS A 25 -2.98 -2.41 48.69
CA HIS A 25 -3.71 -3.62 48.27
C HIS A 25 -4.21 -3.55 46.82
N LYS A 26 -4.61 -2.38 46.33
CA LYS A 26 -5.11 -2.23 44.95
C LYS A 26 -4.01 -2.36 43.92
N ASP A 27 -2.84 -1.78 44.18
CA ASP A 27 -1.70 -1.86 43.27
C ASP A 27 -1.08 -3.26 43.25
N ILE A 28 -1.06 -3.96 44.39
CA ILE A 28 -0.63 -5.36 44.46
C ILE A 28 -1.61 -6.27 43.74
N VAL A 29 -2.93 -6.08 43.92
CA VAL A 29 -3.95 -6.87 43.22
C VAL A 29 -3.92 -6.58 41.71
N PHE A 30 -3.73 -5.33 41.31
CA PHE A 30 -3.58 -4.97 39.90
C PHE A 30 -2.32 -5.57 39.29
N GLY A 31 -1.19 -5.51 40.00
CA GLY A 31 0.06 -6.16 39.60
C GLY A 31 -0.07 -7.67 39.47
N LEU A 32 -0.80 -8.32 40.39
CA LEU A 32 -1.08 -9.76 40.32
C LEU A 32 -1.99 -10.10 39.12
N CYS A 33 -3.02 -9.30 38.85
CA CYS A 33 -3.92 -9.49 37.70
C CYS A 33 -3.17 -9.33 36.37
N VAL A 34 -2.31 -8.31 36.25
CA VAL A 34 -1.48 -8.10 35.05
C VAL A 34 -0.48 -9.25 34.88
N PHE A 35 0.14 -9.71 35.96
CA PHE A 35 1.05 -10.86 35.93
C PHE A 35 0.35 -12.14 35.46
N VAL A 36 -0.83 -12.44 36.01
CA VAL A 36 -1.64 -13.61 35.62
C VAL A 36 -2.09 -13.50 34.16
N ALA A 37 -2.53 -12.33 33.70
CA ALA A 37 -2.92 -12.11 32.31
C ALA A 37 -1.74 -12.30 31.35
N THR A 38 -0.56 -11.80 31.71
CA THR A 38 0.67 -11.94 30.90
C THR A 38 1.10 -13.41 30.81
N VAL A 39 1.03 -14.15 31.91
CA VAL A 39 1.33 -15.60 31.92
C VAL A 39 0.32 -16.38 31.07
N LEU A 40 -0.97 -16.06 31.14
CA LEU A 40 -2.01 -16.69 30.30
C LEU A 40 -1.78 -16.43 28.80
N VAL A 41 -1.41 -15.21 28.41
CA VAL A 41 -1.08 -14.87 27.01
C VAL A 41 0.14 -15.64 26.53
N LEU A 42 1.20 -15.74 27.35
CA LEU A 42 2.39 -16.51 27.00
C LEU A 42 2.09 -18.01 26.86
N LEU A 43 1.22 -18.57 27.71
CA LEU A 43 0.74 -19.94 27.60
C LEU A 43 -0.09 -20.17 26.33
N LEU A 44 -0.94 -19.22 25.95
CA LEU A 44 -1.74 -19.26 24.72
C LEU A 44 -0.86 -19.19 23.45
N VAL A 45 0.19 -18.37 23.48
CA VAL A 45 1.18 -18.29 22.40
C VAL A 45 1.98 -19.60 22.31
N ALA A 46 2.43 -20.15 23.44
CA ALA A 46 3.14 -21.44 23.46
C ALA A 46 2.27 -22.61 22.97
N TYR A 47 0.97 -22.58 23.26
CA TYR A 47 -0.01 -23.54 22.75
C TYR A 47 -0.22 -23.40 21.22
N ARG A 48 -0.40 -22.18 20.71
CA ARG A 48 -0.58 -21.93 19.25
C ARG A 48 0.63 -22.32 18.41
N TYR A 49 1.84 -22.18 18.94
CA TYR A 49 3.09 -22.51 18.23
C TYR A 49 3.63 -23.93 18.52
N GLY A 50 2.85 -24.79 19.17
CA GLY A 50 3.17 -26.22 19.32
C GLY A 50 4.33 -26.56 20.26
N GLN A 51 4.74 -25.66 21.16
CA GLN A 51 5.88 -25.83 22.07
C GLN A 51 5.53 -26.55 23.40
N ILE A 52 4.36 -27.19 23.51
CA ILE A 52 3.77 -27.72 24.75
C ILE A 52 4.69 -28.73 25.48
N GLN A 53 5.56 -29.43 24.76
CA GLN A 53 6.43 -30.47 25.35
C GLN A 53 7.54 -29.94 26.26
N LYS A 54 7.80 -28.62 26.29
CA LYS A 54 8.88 -28.01 27.11
C LYS A 54 8.39 -27.39 28.42
N LEU A 55 7.11 -27.50 28.76
CA LEU A 55 6.53 -26.83 29.93
C LEU A 55 6.57 -27.71 31.20
N PRO A 56 6.87 -27.15 32.39
CA PRO A 56 6.81 -27.89 33.65
C PRO A 56 5.40 -28.44 33.94
N LEU A 57 5.32 -29.62 34.56
CA LEU A 57 4.08 -30.40 34.76
C LEU A 57 2.92 -29.59 35.37
N LEU A 58 3.20 -28.69 36.30
CA LEU A 58 2.23 -27.81 36.97
C LEU A 58 1.48 -26.86 36.01
N PHE A 59 2.15 -26.37 34.95
CA PHE A 59 1.52 -25.46 34.00
C PHE A 59 0.65 -26.19 32.98
N ARG A 60 0.96 -27.47 32.69
CA ARG A 60 0.17 -28.31 31.79
C ARG A 60 -1.22 -28.60 32.39
N THR A 61 -1.27 -28.92 33.68
CA THR A 61 -2.54 -29.15 34.40
C THR A 61 -3.44 -27.91 34.43
N VAL A 62 -2.87 -26.70 34.49
CA VAL A 62 -3.67 -25.45 34.47
C VAL A 62 -4.27 -25.19 33.09
N VAL A 63 -3.52 -25.45 32.01
CA VAL A 63 -4.01 -25.30 30.63
C VAL A 63 -5.15 -26.31 30.33
N ASP A 64 -5.06 -27.52 30.85
CA ASP A 64 -6.09 -28.55 30.69
C ASP A 64 -7.38 -28.21 31.48
N ILE A 65 -7.26 -27.56 32.65
CA ILE A 65 -8.42 -27.09 33.43
C ILE A 65 -9.09 -25.88 32.77
N VAL A 66 -8.31 -24.95 32.20
CA VAL A 66 -8.86 -23.76 31.53
C VAL A 66 -9.56 -24.12 30.22
N SER A 67 -9.06 -25.14 29.50
CA SER A 67 -9.69 -25.63 28.27
C SER A 67 -10.96 -26.45 28.49
N SER A 68 -11.24 -26.90 29.74
CA SER A 68 -12.45 -27.64 30.11
C SER A 68 -13.59 -26.75 30.67
N LEU A 69 -13.41 -25.43 30.73
CA LEU A 69 -14.46 -24.49 31.14
C LEU A 69 -15.45 -24.20 29.99
N PRO A 70 -16.77 -24.17 30.25
CA PRO A 70 -17.83 -24.12 29.22
C PRO A 70 -17.94 -22.81 28.42
N LEU A 71 -17.07 -21.81 28.69
CA LEU A 71 -16.97 -20.54 27.96
C LEU A 71 -15.83 -20.52 26.92
N ALA A 72 -15.01 -21.58 26.82
CA ALA A 72 -13.92 -21.65 25.85
C ALA A 72 -14.39 -21.75 24.38
N HIS A 73 -15.66 -22.09 24.14
CA HIS A 73 -16.21 -22.23 22.78
C HIS A 73 -16.50 -20.90 22.06
N ILE A 74 -16.44 -19.73 22.72
CA ILE A 74 -16.67 -18.42 22.09
C ILE A 74 -15.36 -17.80 21.53
N VAL A 75 -14.20 -18.27 21.96
CA VAL A 75 -12.88 -17.73 21.55
C VAL A 75 -12.10 -18.68 20.64
N PHE A 76 -12.52 -19.95 20.53
CA PHE A 76 -11.83 -20.98 19.75
C PHE A 76 -12.76 -21.66 18.74
N THR A 77 -13.07 -20.98 17.65
CA THR A 77 -13.55 -21.63 16.42
C THR A 77 -12.41 -21.70 15.41
N LYS A 78 -11.85 -22.89 15.27
CA LYS A 78 -11.17 -23.40 14.09
C LYS A 78 -12.27 -23.80 13.10
N SER A 79 -12.30 -23.25 11.90
CA SER A 79 -12.99 -23.84 10.73
C SER A 79 -11.91 -24.63 9.96
N VAL A 80 -12.06 -25.86 9.46
CA VAL A 80 -13.18 -26.77 9.09
C VAL A 80 -12.68 -28.23 9.32
N PRO A 81 -13.54 -29.29 9.42
CA PRO A 81 -13.96 -30.06 8.24
C PRO A 81 -15.47 -30.47 8.19
N GLU A 82 -15.90 -30.84 6.98
CA GLU A 82 -17.24 -31.28 6.52
C GLU A 82 -17.80 -32.52 7.26
N GLU A 83 -19.14 -32.63 7.46
CA GLU A 83 -20.06 -33.43 6.60
C GLU A 83 -21.54 -33.46 7.09
N CYS A 84 -22.46 -33.50 6.10
CA CYS A 84 -23.82 -34.09 6.06
C CYS A 84 -25.10 -33.41 6.65
N CYS A 85 -25.85 -32.78 5.73
CA CYS A 85 -27.29 -32.95 5.39
C CYS A 85 -28.42 -32.89 6.46
N ARG A 86 -29.31 -31.88 6.33
CA ARG A 86 -30.80 -32.00 6.35
C ARG A 86 -31.51 -30.67 5.93
N GLY A 87 -32.29 -30.74 4.83
CA GLY A 87 -33.47 -29.92 4.39
C GLY A 87 -33.36 -28.38 4.30
N GLU A 88 -33.94 -27.62 3.36
CA GLU A 88 -34.82 -27.83 2.19
C GLU A 88 -34.69 -26.57 1.29
N ASP A 89 -34.79 -26.77 -0.04
CA ASP A 89 -35.22 -25.88 -1.14
C ASP A 89 -34.63 -24.46 -1.28
N THR A 90 -33.80 -24.14 -2.29
CA THR A 90 -34.23 -23.99 -3.70
C THR A 90 -33.04 -23.94 -4.67
N CYS A 91 -33.25 -24.47 -5.87
CA CYS A 91 -32.25 -24.93 -6.84
C CYS A 91 -32.06 -23.97 -8.03
N VAL A 92 -30.80 -23.66 -8.41
CA VAL A 92 -30.42 -23.39 -9.81
C VAL A 92 -29.08 -24.09 -10.13
N LYS A 93 -29.13 -24.93 -11.17
CA LYS A 93 -28.15 -25.94 -11.59
C LYS A 93 -26.88 -25.38 -12.23
N VAL A 94 -25.71 -25.89 -11.85
CA VAL A 94 -24.54 -26.03 -12.75
C VAL A 94 -24.04 -27.47 -12.66
N ARG A 95 -23.91 -28.10 -13.83
CA ARG A 95 -23.62 -29.53 -14.03
C ARG A 95 -22.18 -29.88 -13.64
N THR A 96 -22.05 -30.93 -12.83
CA THR A 96 -20.83 -31.70 -12.55
C THR A 96 -20.51 -32.68 -13.69
N CYS A 97 -19.23 -32.82 -14.01
CA CYS A 97 -18.66 -34.01 -14.63
C CYS A 97 -17.68 -34.66 -13.64
N ARG A 98 -17.98 -35.90 -13.24
CA ARG A 98 -17.10 -36.80 -12.49
C ARG A 98 -16.31 -37.66 -13.48
N SER A 99 -15.00 -37.76 -13.29
CA SER A 99 -14.18 -38.96 -13.50
C SER A 99 -12.90 -38.71 -12.70
N GLY A 100 -12.47 -39.50 -11.74
CA GLY A 100 -12.26 -40.94 -11.77
C GLY A 100 -10.87 -41.11 -11.19
N ALA A 101 -10.77 -41.69 -10.00
CA ALA A 101 -9.51 -41.86 -9.29
C ALA A 101 -8.65 -42.90 -10.00
N CYS A 102 -7.39 -42.56 -10.23
CA CYS A 102 -6.33 -43.49 -10.60
C CYS A 102 -5.21 -43.31 -9.57
N GLU A 103 -4.94 -44.37 -8.82
CA GLU A 103 -3.75 -44.50 -7.98
C GLU A 103 -2.50 -44.35 -8.84
N ALA A 104 -1.56 -43.51 -8.42
CA ALA A 104 -0.27 -43.36 -9.07
C ALA A 104 0.85 -43.53 -8.05
N GLU A 105 1.73 -44.47 -8.38
CA GLU A 105 2.87 -44.97 -7.63
C GLU A 105 3.85 -43.84 -7.27
N ASN A 106 4.42 -43.96 -6.07
CA ASN A 106 5.56 -43.18 -5.61
C ASN A 106 6.75 -43.36 -6.57
N THR A 107 6.90 -42.43 -7.50
CA THR A 107 8.16 -42.18 -8.19
C THR A 107 8.71 -40.86 -7.70
N CYS A 108 9.90 -40.92 -7.10
CA CYS A 108 10.71 -39.76 -6.74
C CYS A 108 11.05 -38.97 -8.02
N ALA A 109 10.17 -38.05 -8.41
CA ALA A 109 10.46 -37.09 -9.44
C ALA A 109 11.54 -36.14 -8.90
N ALA A 110 12.75 -36.25 -9.45
CA ALA A 110 13.73 -35.20 -9.34
C ALA A 110 13.05 -33.89 -9.74
N THR A 111 13.06 -32.90 -8.85
CA THR A 111 12.51 -31.58 -9.10
C THR A 111 13.23 -30.96 -10.28
N VAL A 112 12.64 -31.04 -11.48
CA VAL A 112 13.05 -30.27 -12.63
C VAL A 112 13.05 -28.80 -12.19
N PRO A 113 14.16 -28.06 -12.33
CA PRO A 113 14.18 -26.65 -11.96
C PRO A 113 13.05 -25.95 -12.72
N PRO A 114 12.29 -25.07 -12.06
CA PRO A 114 11.16 -24.40 -12.71
C PRO A 114 11.67 -23.72 -13.99
N PRO A 115 10.92 -23.83 -15.09
CA PRO A 115 11.38 -23.34 -16.37
C PRO A 115 11.57 -21.83 -16.35
N ASP A 116 12.56 -21.32 -17.10
CA ASP A 116 12.92 -19.90 -17.10
C ASP A 116 11.74 -19.00 -17.48
N PRO A 117 11.59 -17.84 -16.83
CA PRO A 117 10.52 -16.91 -17.13
C PRO A 117 10.70 -16.24 -18.51
N ASP A 118 9.59 -15.87 -19.13
CA ASP A 118 9.59 -15.06 -20.34
C ASP A 118 9.85 -13.58 -20.01
N VAL A 119 9.39 -13.13 -18.84
CA VAL A 119 9.54 -11.75 -18.37
C VAL A 119 9.95 -11.71 -16.91
N ILE A 120 10.98 -10.93 -16.61
CA ILE A 120 11.35 -10.55 -15.24
C ILE A 120 10.87 -9.13 -14.98
N ILE A 121 10.22 -8.91 -13.83
CA ILE A 121 9.78 -7.57 -13.40
C ILE A 121 10.51 -7.21 -12.10
N VAL A 122 11.23 -6.09 -12.13
CA VAL A 122 11.96 -5.54 -10.98
C VAL A 122 11.09 -4.51 -10.27
N GLY A 123 10.57 -4.87 -9.10
CA GLY A 123 9.69 -4.06 -8.27
C GLY A 123 8.21 -4.42 -8.44
N ALA A 124 7.54 -4.70 -7.33
CA ALA A 124 6.10 -4.97 -7.25
C ALA A 124 5.33 -3.76 -6.68
N GLY A 125 5.54 -2.59 -7.29
CA GLY A 125 4.71 -1.40 -7.08
C GLY A 125 3.43 -1.42 -7.91
N VAL A 126 2.88 -0.24 -8.19
CA VAL A 126 1.67 -0.09 -9.04
C VAL A 126 1.88 -0.73 -10.41
N LEU A 127 2.93 -0.32 -11.11
CA LEU A 127 3.22 -0.81 -12.45
C LEU A 127 3.56 -2.30 -12.45
N GLY A 128 4.54 -2.72 -11.64
CA GLY A 128 5.05 -4.08 -11.71
C GLY A 128 4.02 -5.14 -11.34
N SER A 129 3.19 -4.87 -10.33
CA SER A 129 2.12 -5.79 -9.94
C SER A 129 1.00 -5.85 -11.00
N ALA A 130 0.57 -4.69 -11.52
CA ALA A 130 -0.43 -4.64 -12.59
C ALA A 130 0.06 -5.35 -13.86
N MET A 131 1.32 -5.12 -14.25
CA MET A 131 1.94 -5.72 -15.42
C MET A 131 2.11 -7.23 -15.27
N ALA A 132 2.49 -7.70 -14.07
CA ALA A 132 2.60 -9.13 -13.79
C ALA A 132 1.25 -9.84 -13.97
N ALA A 133 0.17 -9.29 -13.40
CA ALA A 133 -1.17 -9.85 -13.54
C ALA A 133 -1.60 -9.89 -15.01
N VAL A 134 -1.43 -8.78 -15.74
CA VAL A 134 -1.87 -8.65 -17.13
C VAL A 134 -1.09 -9.58 -18.07
N LEU A 135 0.24 -9.63 -17.94
CA LEU A 135 1.07 -10.51 -18.76
C LEU A 135 0.88 -11.99 -18.40
N GLY A 136 0.64 -12.29 -17.12
CA GLY A 136 0.22 -13.62 -16.66
C GLY A 136 -1.06 -14.08 -17.35
N ARG A 137 -2.11 -13.25 -17.37
CA ARG A 137 -3.36 -13.54 -18.09
C ARG A 137 -3.17 -13.73 -19.59
N ASP A 138 -2.21 -13.03 -20.17
CA ASP A 138 -1.83 -13.17 -21.58
C ASP A 138 -0.92 -14.40 -21.84
N GLY A 139 -0.74 -15.26 -20.85
CA GLY A 139 -0.05 -16.55 -20.97
C GLY A 139 1.47 -16.51 -20.78
N ARG A 140 2.04 -15.35 -20.42
CA ARG A 140 3.50 -15.21 -20.22
C ARG A 140 3.93 -15.74 -18.85
N ARG A 141 5.06 -16.44 -18.78
CA ARG A 141 5.68 -16.81 -17.50
C ARG A 141 6.40 -15.60 -16.92
N VAL A 142 5.90 -15.08 -15.80
CA VAL A 142 6.41 -13.84 -15.20
C VAL A 142 7.06 -14.15 -13.86
N THR A 143 8.27 -13.65 -13.63
CA THR A 143 8.87 -13.61 -12.28
C THR A 143 9.01 -12.16 -11.83
N VAL A 144 8.43 -11.83 -10.68
CA VAL A 144 8.51 -10.50 -10.04
C VAL A 144 9.46 -10.57 -8.86
N ILE A 145 10.44 -9.68 -8.81
CA ILE A 145 11.33 -9.52 -7.65
C ILE A 145 10.98 -8.23 -6.92
N GLU A 146 10.61 -8.32 -5.64
CA GLU A 146 10.30 -7.17 -4.80
C GLU A 146 11.06 -7.25 -3.47
N ARG A 147 11.61 -6.12 -3.03
CA ARG A 147 12.40 -6.06 -1.80
C ARG A 147 11.60 -6.29 -0.52
N ASP A 148 10.33 -5.88 -0.51
CA ASP A 148 9.42 -6.04 0.63
C ASP A 148 7.98 -6.26 0.15
N LEU A 149 7.48 -7.48 0.37
CA LEU A 149 6.13 -7.90 -0.02
C LEU A 149 5.06 -7.51 0.99
N ARG A 150 5.44 -6.96 2.14
CA ARG A 150 4.48 -6.40 3.11
C ARG A 150 3.79 -5.16 2.56
N GLU A 151 2.68 -4.80 3.21
CA GLU A 151 1.92 -3.60 2.88
C GLU A 151 2.80 -2.34 3.01
N PRO A 152 2.99 -1.55 1.93
CA PRO A 152 3.82 -0.36 1.99
C PRO A 152 3.08 0.80 2.66
N ASP A 153 3.73 1.42 3.65
CA ASP A 153 3.24 2.64 4.30
C ASP A 153 3.86 3.89 3.66
N ARG A 154 3.11 4.57 2.79
CA ARG A 154 3.54 5.75 2.02
C ARG A 154 2.45 6.81 1.98
N ILE A 155 2.86 8.07 1.82
CA ILE A 155 1.96 9.23 1.72
C ILE A 155 1.65 9.67 0.27
N VAL A 156 2.11 8.91 -0.73
CA VAL A 156 1.94 9.23 -2.16
C VAL A 156 1.26 8.06 -2.87
N GLY A 157 0.61 8.35 -4.00
CA GLY A 157 -0.10 7.32 -4.78
C GLY A 157 -1.42 6.88 -4.15
N GLU A 158 -2.12 7.81 -3.49
CA GLU A 158 -3.37 7.58 -2.77
C GLU A 158 -4.61 8.08 -3.54
N LEU A 159 -4.45 8.80 -4.66
CA LEU A 159 -5.56 9.29 -5.50
C LEU A 159 -5.35 8.84 -6.95
N LEU A 160 -6.23 7.97 -7.43
CA LEU A 160 -6.29 7.49 -8.81
C LEU A 160 -7.27 8.33 -9.61
N GLN A 161 -6.74 9.08 -10.58
CA GLN A 161 -7.55 9.91 -11.49
C GLN A 161 -8.52 9.07 -12.33
N PRO A 162 -9.63 9.65 -12.83
CA PRO A 162 -10.61 8.93 -13.64
C PRO A 162 -10.01 8.17 -14.83
N GLY A 163 -9.05 8.79 -15.54
CA GLY A 163 -8.36 8.14 -16.66
C GLY A 163 -7.49 6.95 -16.25
N GLY A 164 -6.89 6.99 -15.05
CA GLY A 164 -6.17 5.85 -14.49
C GLY A 164 -7.11 4.74 -14.03
N TYR A 165 -8.25 5.10 -13.43
CA TYR A 165 -9.26 4.13 -13.04
C TYR A 165 -9.88 3.44 -14.25
N ARG A 166 -10.17 4.17 -15.33
CA ARG A 166 -10.60 3.58 -16.61
C ARG A 166 -9.57 2.58 -17.15
N ALA A 167 -8.29 2.96 -17.20
CA ALA A 167 -7.23 2.04 -17.64
C ALA A 167 -7.15 0.79 -16.75
N LEU A 168 -7.32 0.93 -15.43
CA LEU A 168 -7.38 -0.20 -14.50
C LEU A 168 -8.53 -1.17 -14.84
N LYS A 169 -9.72 -0.64 -15.17
CA LYS A 169 -10.87 -1.44 -15.62
C LYS A 169 -10.61 -2.16 -16.93
N GLU A 170 -10.07 -1.46 -17.93
CA GLU A 170 -9.73 -2.04 -19.24
C GLU A 170 -8.68 -3.16 -19.14
N LEU A 171 -7.79 -3.07 -18.14
CA LEU A 171 -6.81 -4.12 -17.82
C LEU A 171 -7.42 -5.28 -17.01
N GLY A 172 -8.70 -5.18 -16.59
CA GLY A 172 -9.39 -6.17 -15.77
C GLY A 172 -8.89 -6.23 -14.33
N LEU A 173 -8.42 -5.11 -13.78
CA LEU A 173 -7.81 -5.01 -12.43
C LEU A 173 -8.67 -4.16 -11.47
N GLU A 174 -9.94 -3.92 -11.80
CA GLU A 174 -10.81 -3.07 -10.98
C GLU A 174 -11.06 -3.62 -9.57
N GLY A 175 -11.08 -4.94 -9.42
CA GLY A 175 -11.19 -5.59 -8.10
C GLY A 175 -10.05 -5.23 -7.14
N SER A 176 -8.91 -4.73 -7.64
CA SER A 176 -7.79 -4.29 -6.80
C SER A 176 -8.08 -3.01 -6.02
N VAL A 177 -9.17 -2.28 -6.30
CA VAL A 177 -9.63 -1.12 -5.51
C VAL A 177 -10.92 -1.40 -4.73
N GLU A 178 -11.46 -2.60 -4.80
CA GLU A 178 -12.66 -3.00 -4.06
C GLU A 178 -12.31 -3.45 -2.64
N GLY A 179 -13.20 -3.22 -1.67
CA GLY A 179 -13.00 -3.63 -0.28
C GLY A 179 -11.90 -2.90 0.48
N LEU A 180 -11.30 -1.85 -0.10
CA LEU A 180 -10.20 -1.10 0.53
C LEU A 180 -10.65 0.02 1.48
N ASP A 181 -11.96 0.21 1.64
CA ASP A 181 -12.57 1.45 2.14
C ASP A 181 -12.15 2.66 1.28
N ALA A 182 -12.10 2.47 -0.05
CA ALA A 182 -11.72 3.52 -0.98
C ALA A 182 -12.81 4.59 -1.12
N HIS A 183 -12.42 5.86 -1.11
CA HIS A 183 -13.32 7.00 -1.30
C HIS A 183 -13.54 7.31 -2.78
N ILE A 184 -14.77 7.68 -3.12
CA ILE A 184 -15.15 8.11 -4.48
C ILE A 184 -14.85 9.60 -4.62
N VAL A 185 -14.21 9.98 -5.74
CA VAL A 185 -13.91 11.40 -6.03
C VAL A 185 -14.56 11.81 -7.34
N ASN A 186 -15.49 12.76 -7.26
CA ASN A 186 -16.30 13.29 -8.37
C ASN A 186 -15.78 14.62 -8.92
N GLY A 187 -14.73 15.18 -8.32
CA GLY A 187 -14.11 16.42 -8.76
C GLY A 187 -13.26 17.06 -7.66
N TYR A 188 -12.98 18.34 -7.83
CA TYR A 188 -12.22 19.15 -6.88
C TYR A 188 -12.99 20.39 -6.43
N VAL A 189 -12.60 20.95 -5.29
CA VAL A 189 -12.90 22.33 -4.89
C VAL A 189 -11.59 23.08 -4.83
N LEU A 190 -11.50 24.19 -5.53
CA LEU A 190 -10.36 25.09 -5.51
C LEU A 190 -10.65 26.25 -4.55
N HIS A 191 -9.86 26.37 -3.49
CA HIS A 191 -9.94 27.47 -2.53
C HIS A 191 -8.85 28.50 -2.86
N ASP A 192 -9.25 29.72 -3.19
CA ASP A 192 -8.33 30.83 -3.37
C ASP A 192 -8.26 31.66 -2.07
N THR A 193 -7.10 31.63 -1.42
CA THR A 193 -6.90 32.31 -0.14
C THR A 193 -6.81 33.82 -0.29
N GLU A 194 -6.46 34.35 -1.47
CA GLU A 194 -6.35 35.79 -1.71
C GLU A 194 -7.73 36.44 -1.82
N SER A 195 -8.62 35.87 -2.64
CA SER A 195 -9.99 36.38 -2.80
C SER A 195 -10.97 35.85 -1.75
N GLY A 196 -10.62 34.78 -1.02
CA GLY A 196 -11.52 34.10 -0.09
C GLY A 196 -12.64 33.33 -0.77
N THR A 197 -12.50 32.99 -2.06
CA THR A 197 -13.52 32.29 -2.85
C THR A 197 -13.23 30.81 -3.02
N ALA A 198 -14.27 30.03 -3.29
CA ALA A 198 -14.16 28.59 -3.57
C ALA A 198 -14.90 28.22 -4.86
N ILE A 199 -14.26 27.47 -5.75
CA ILE A 199 -14.80 27.07 -7.05
C ILE A 199 -14.83 25.54 -7.15
N GLY A 200 -16.00 24.98 -7.45
CA GLY A 200 -16.15 23.56 -7.72
C GLY A 200 -15.77 23.19 -9.15
N ILE A 201 -14.92 22.19 -9.32
CA ILE A 201 -14.45 21.65 -10.59
C ILE A 201 -14.93 20.18 -10.68
N PRO A 202 -16.12 19.92 -11.25
CA PRO A 202 -16.62 18.56 -11.40
C PRO A 202 -15.82 17.80 -12.47
N TYR A 203 -15.62 16.50 -12.28
CA TYR A 203 -15.18 15.62 -13.36
C TYR A 203 -16.25 15.49 -14.45
N PRO A 204 -15.85 15.17 -15.70
CA PRO A 204 -16.79 15.04 -16.80
C PRO A 204 -17.79 13.90 -16.56
N GLN A 205 -18.99 14.07 -17.12
CA GLN A 205 -20.02 13.05 -17.17
C GLN A 205 -20.06 12.41 -18.55
N GLU A 206 -20.18 11.08 -18.60
CA GLU A 206 -20.39 10.32 -19.82
C GLU A 206 -21.59 9.38 -19.61
N LYS A 207 -22.53 9.35 -20.56
CA LYS A 207 -23.77 8.54 -20.46
C LYS A 207 -24.51 8.70 -19.12
N SER A 208 -24.54 9.94 -18.59
CA SER A 208 -25.14 10.30 -17.30
C SER A 208 -24.45 9.72 -16.05
N GLU A 209 -23.26 9.13 -16.19
CA GLU A 209 -22.42 8.74 -15.06
C GLU A 209 -21.18 9.64 -14.96
N VAL A 210 -20.84 10.04 -13.73
CA VAL A 210 -19.61 10.82 -13.48
C VAL A 210 -18.41 9.90 -13.65
N GLN A 211 -17.45 10.30 -14.47
CA GLN A 211 -16.15 9.64 -14.56
C GLN A 211 -15.34 9.96 -13.30
N CYS A 212 -15.56 9.16 -12.27
CA CYS A 212 -15.00 9.40 -10.94
C CYS A 212 -13.61 8.78 -10.77
N GLY A 213 -12.80 9.42 -9.92
CA GLY A 213 -11.56 8.88 -9.39
C GLY A 213 -11.79 8.00 -8.15
N ARG A 214 -10.72 7.44 -7.63
CA ARG A 214 -10.71 6.67 -6.36
C ARG A 214 -9.57 7.15 -5.49
N ALA A 215 -9.84 7.43 -4.23
CA ALA A 215 -8.83 7.70 -3.23
C ALA A 215 -8.77 6.55 -2.21
N PHE A 216 -7.60 6.18 -1.74
CA PHE A 216 -7.39 5.02 -0.87
C PHE A 216 -6.05 5.09 -0.15
N HIS A 217 -5.90 4.31 0.93
CA HIS A 217 -4.58 4.01 1.47
C HIS A 217 -3.73 3.29 0.41
N HIS A 218 -2.57 3.86 0.06
CA HIS A 218 -1.70 3.34 -0.99
C HIS A 218 -1.31 1.87 -0.76
N GLY A 219 -0.98 1.51 0.49
CA GLY A 219 -0.61 0.16 0.87
C GLY A 219 -1.64 -0.89 0.47
N ARG A 220 -2.90 -0.65 0.84
CA ARG A 220 -4.04 -1.50 0.51
C ARG A 220 -4.19 -1.72 -1.00
N PHE A 221 -4.03 -0.67 -1.79
CA PHE A 221 -4.10 -0.79 -3.26
C PHE A 221 -2.94 -1.61 -3.83
N ILE A 222 -1.71 -1.41 -3.35
CA ILE A 222 -0.56 -2.24 -3.74
C ILE A 222 -0.82 -3.72 -3.40
N MET A 223 -1.34 -4.01 -2.21
CA MET A 223 -1.67 -5.38 -1.83
C MET A 223 -2.77 -5.96 -2.73
N GLY A 224 -3.81 -5.19 -3.06
CA GLY A 224 -4.84 -5.60 -4.01
C GLY A 224 -4.29 -5.96 -5.40
N LEU A 225 -3.32 -5.18 -5.91
CA LEU A 225 -2.65 -5.48 -7.18
C LEU A 225 -1.74 -6.71 -7.09
N ARG A 226 -1.00 -6.87 -5.99
CA ARG A 226 -0.14 -8.04 -5.75
C ARG A 226 -0.97 -9.32 -5.65
N CYS A 227 -2.11 -9.29 -4.95
CA CYS A 227 -3.05 -10.40 -4.89
C CYS A 227 -3.60 -10.77 -6.27
N ALA A 228 -3.98 -9.78 -7.09
CA ALA A 228 -4.44 -10.03 -8.46
C ALA A 228 -3.36 -10.70 -9.33
N ALA A 229 -2.10 -10.32 -9.15
CA ALA A 229 -0.98 -10.95 -9.87
C ALA A 229 -0.67 -12.36 -9.37
N LEU A 230 -0.69 -12.59 -8.05
CA LEU A 230 -0.45 -13.90 -7.44
C LEU A 230 -1.55 -14.92 -7.74
N ALA A 231 -2.76 -14.47 -8.11
CA ALA A 231 -3.84 -15.34 -8.53
C ALA A 231 -3.59 -15.99 -9.91
N GLU A 232 -2.65 -15.45 -10.69
CA GLU A 232 -2.31 -15.97 -12.01
C GLU A 232 -1.31 -17.15 -11.90
N PRO A 233 -1.60 -18.32 -12.48
CA PRO A 233 -0.82 -19.55 -12.24
C PRO A 233 0.60 -19.52 -12.81
N ASN A 234 0.89 -18.61 -13.72
CA ASN A 234 2.18 -18.43 -14.39
C ASN A 234 2.97 -17.22 -13.87
N VAL A 235 2.51 -16.59 -12.78
CA VAL A 235 3.20 -15.49 -12.12
C VAL A 235 3.84 -15.97 -10.82
N ARG A 236 5.14 -15.73 -10.67
CA ARG A 236 5.89 -16.04 -9.46
C ARG A 236 6.43 -14.76 -8.82
N PHE A 237 6.24 -14.63 -7.51
CA PHE A 237 6.87 -13.55 -6.73
C PHE A 237 8.03 -14.10 -5.93
N ILE A 238 9.11 -13.32 -5.86
CA ILE A 238 10.27 -13.59 -5.02
C ILE A 238 10.54 -12.34 -4.20
N GLU A 239 10.68 -12.53 -2.89
CA GLU A 239 11.08 -11.45 -2.01
C GLU A 239 12.61 -11.33 -2.00
N GLY A 240 13.12 -10.27 -2.61
CA GLY A 240 14.55 -10.09 -2.82
C GLY A 240 14.89 -8.71 -3.36
N THR A 241 16.16 -8.33 -3.25
CA THR A 241 16.65 -7.05 -3.78
C THR A 241 17.49 -7.28 -5.01
N VAL A 242 17.01 -6.83 -6.17
CA VAL A 242 17.80 -6.84 -7.41
C VAL A 242 19.03 -5.94 -7.23
N THR A 243 20.20 -6.45 -7.58
CA THR A 243 21.48 -5.77 -7.43
C THR A 243 22.07 -5.35 -8.76
N THR A 244 21.91 -6.18 -9.81
CA THR A 244 22.56 -5.99 -11.10
C THR A 244 21.64 -6.45 -12.24
N LEU A 245 21.73 -5.79 -13.39
CA LEU A 245 21.19 -6.30 -14.65
C LEU A 245 22.30 -7.07 -15.37
N GLU A 246 22.05 -8.33 -15.71
CA GLU A 246 23.01 -9.15 -16.45
C GLU A 246 22.96 -8.78 -17.92
N GLU A 247 24.13 -8.62 -18.53
CA GLU A 247 24.26 -8.20 -19.93
C GLU A 247 25.20 -9.14 -20.70
N GLU A 248 24.74 -9.58 -21.88
CA GLU A 248 25.55 -10.32 -22.84
C GLU A 248 25.49 -9.59 -24.20
N ASN A 249 26.65 -9.32 -24.80
CA ASN A 249 26.77 -8.62 -26.08
C ASN A 249 25.99 -7.28 -26.15
N GLY A 250 25.87 -6.58 -25.03
CA GLY A 250 25.16 -5.30 -24.92
C GLY A 250 23.62 -5.41 -24.86
N CYS A 251 23.07 -6.63 -24.75
CA CYS A 251 21.66 -6.89 -24.48
C CYS A 251 21.48 -7.39 -23.04
N VAL A 252 20.45 -6.92 -22.34
CA VAL A 252 20.10 -7.41 -21.00
C VAL A 252 19.47 -8.80 -21.14
N THR A 253 20.03 -9.79 -20.44
CA THR A 253 19.60 -11.20 -20.51
C THR A 253 19.04 -11.73 -19.20
N GLY A 254 19.06 -10.91 -18.15
CA GLY A 254 18.58 -11.31 -16.82
C GLY A 254 18.95 -10.33 -15.72
N ILE A 255 18.90 -10.82 -14.49
CA ILE A 255 19.23 -10.07 -13.28
C ILE A 255 20.01 -10.93 -12.28
N GLN A 256 20.80 -10.26 -11.45
CA GLN A 256 21.23 -10.77 -10.15
C GLN A 256 20.41 -10.11 -9.05
N TYR A 257 20.00 -10.91 -8.07
CA TYR A 257 19.27 -10.44 -6.89
C TYR A 257 19.76 -11.13 -5.62
N ARG A 258 19.65 -10.43 -4.50
CA ARG A 258 19.83 -11.02 -3.17
C ARG A 258 18.49 -11.48 -2.64
N ASP A 259 18.33 -12.78 -2.48
CA ASP A 259 17.15 -13.40 -1.90
C ASP A 259 17.02 -13.01 -0.41
N LYS A 260 15.81 -12.69 0.05
CA LYS A 260 15.60 -12.18 1.41
C LYS A 260 15.67 -13.28 2.47
N GLU A 261 15.20 -14.49 2.16
CA GLU A 261 15.14 -15.60 3.11
C GLU A 261 16.52 -16.25 3.29
N SER A 262 17.17 -16.62 2.19
CA SER A 262 18.47 -17.27 2.21
C SER A 262 19.65 -16.31 2.35
N GLY A 263 19.47 -15.02 2.00
CA GLY A 263 20.54 -14.02 1.98
C GLY A 263 21.54 -14.19 0.83
N ASN A 264 21.38 -15.23 0.01
CA ASN A 264 22.29 -15.55 -1.09
C ASN A 264 22.00 -14.71 -2.32
N THR A 265 23.05 -14.44 -3.10
CA THR A 265 22.89 -13.87 -4.45
C THR A 265 22.50 -14.99 -5.41
N GLN A 266 21.46 -14.75 -6.19
CA GLN A 266 20.96 -15.65 -7.22
C GLN A 266 20.81 -14.90 -8.55
N THR A 267 20.80 -15.65 -9.65
CA THR A 267 20.62 -15.13 -11.01
C THR A 267 19.34 -15.69 -11.61
N VAL A 268 18.62 -14.86 -12.36
CA VAL A 268 17.48 -15.29 -13.17
C VAL A 268 17.63 -14.70 -14.56
N SER A 269 17.48 -15.53 -15.60
CA SER A 269 17.54 -15.11 -16.99
C SER A 269 16.14 -15.04 -17.59
N ALA A 270 15.94 -14.08 -18.49
CA ALA A 270 14.74 -13.93 -19.29
C ALA A 270 15.04 -13.12 -20.56
N PRO A 271 14.31 -13.35 -21.66
CA PRO A 271 14.47 -12.55 -22.87
C PRO A 271 14.05 -11.07 -22.67
N LEU A 272 13.24 -10.78 -21.65
CA LEU A 272 12.81 -9.42 -21.32
C LEU A 272 12.88 -9.15 -19.82
N THR A 273 13.55 -8.06 -19.45
CA THR A 273 13.55 -7.51 -18.09
C THR A 273 12.84 -6.16 -18.05
N VAL A 274 11.87 -5.99 -17.15
CA VAL A 274 11.15 -4.72 -16.94
C VAL A 274 11.60 -4.11 -15.62
N VAL A 275 12.22 -2.94 -15.69
CA VAL A 275 12.62 -2.13 -14.54
C VAL A 275 11.45 -1.23 -14.12
N ALA A 276 10.86 -1.53 -12.97
CA ALA A 276 9.71 -0.83 -12.38
C ALA A 276 9.95 -0.48 -10.89
N ASP A 277 11.20 -0.21 -10.51
CA ASP A 277 11.66 0.01 -9.13
C ASP A 277 11.40 1.44 -8.59
N GLY A 278 10.61 2.23 -9.33
CA GLY A 278 10.00 3.47 -8.87
C GLY A 278 10.91 4.70 -8.88
N CYS A 279 10.49 5.75 -8.15
CA CYS A 279 11.09 7.08 -8.20
C CYS A 279 12.57 7.14 -7.76
N PHE A 280 13.04 6.16 -6.98
CA PHE A 280 14.43 6.04 -6.55
C PHE A 280 15.20 4.93 -7.28
N SER A 281 14.80 4.63 -8.53
CA SER A 281 15.40 3.59 -9.35
C SER A 281 16.94 3.59 -9.34
N LYS A 282 17.54 2.43 -9.08
CA LYS A 282 19.00 2.25 -9.08
C LYS A 282 19.55 2.03 -10.49
N PHE A 283 18.75 1.45 -11.38
CA PHE A 283 19.18 1.02 -12.72
C PHE A 283 19.07 2.13 -13.77
N ARG A 284 18.24 3.16 -13.50
CA ARG A 284 17.97 4.29 -14.40
C ARG A 284 19.23 4.88 -15.05
N LYS A 285 20.27 5.15 -14.27
CA LYS A 285 21.52 5.78 -14.74
C LYS A 285 22.28 4.93 -15.76
N GLY A 286 22.16 3.60 -15.70
CA GLY A 286 22.80 2.67 -16.64
C GLY A 286 22.01 2.48 -17.94
N LEU A 287 20.73 2.86 -17.95
CA LEU A 287 19.81 2.60 -19.07
C LEU A 287 19.44 3.87 -19.86
N GLY A 288 19.77 5.05 -19.36
CA GLY A 288 19.57 6.30 -20.08
C GLY A 288 20.17 7.53 -19.39
N SER A 289 20.07 8.68 -20.06
CA SER A 289 20.69 9.95 -19.64
C SER A 289 19.78 10.85 -18.80
N GLY A 290 18.57 10.39 -18.47
CA GLY A 290 17.59 11.17 -17.72
C GLY A 290 18.09 11.57 -16.34
N LYS A 291 18.17 12.88 -16.08
CA LYS A 291 18.50 13.45 -14.77
C LYS A 291 17.23 13.82 -14.03
N VAL A 292 17.14 13.38 -12.78
CA VAL A 292 16.04 13.74 -11.88
C VAL A 292 16.28 15.14 -11.33
N HIS A 293 15.26 15.99 -11.41
CA HIS A 293 15.23 17.30 -10.78
C HIS A 293 14.19 17.31 -9.66
N THR A 294 14.57 17.71 -8.45
CA THR A 294 13.62 17.88 -7.35
C THR A 294 13.11 19.32 -7.36
N SER A 295 11.81 19.50 -7.61
CA SER A 295 11.20 20.84 -7.66
C SER A 295 10.81 21.37 -6.28
N SER A 296 10.35 20.49 -5.41
CA SER A 296 9.85 20.78 -4.06
C SER A 296 9.73 19.48 -3.25
N HIS A 297 9.09 19.56 -2.08
CA HIS A 297 8.78 18.42 -1.24
C HIS A 297 7.32 18.49 -0.79
N PHE A 298 6.59 17.38 -0.92
CA PHE A 298 5.32 17.24 -0.23
C PHE A 298 5.54 16.78 1.20
N VAL A 299 4.88 17.45 2.14
CA VAL A 299 4.80 17.05 3.54
C VAL A 299 3.36 16.71 3.87
N GLY A 300 3.11 15.51 4.40
CA GLY A 300 1.77 15.02 4.64
C GLY A 300 1.50 14.54 6.06
N CYS A 301 0.24 14.68 6.45
CA CYS A 301 -0.40 14.11 7.65
C CYS A 301 -1.78 13.54 7.28
N ILE A 302 -2.40 12.85 8.24
CA ILE A 302 -3.78 12.39 8.20
C ILE A 302 -4.60 13.14 9.23
N MET A 303 -5.67 13.79 8.78
CA MET A 303 -6.75 14.27 9.62
C MET A 303 -7.77 13.14 9.84
N LYS A 304 -8.29 13.03 11.06
CA LYS A 304 -9.34 12.07 11.41
C LYS A 304 -10.71 12.73 11.39
N ASP A 305 -11.71 12.02 10.87
CA ASP A 305 -13.13 12.40 10.86
C ASP A 305 -13.38 13.83 10.34
N SER A 306 -12.56 14.26 9.37
CA SER A 306 -12.62 15.62 8.81
C SER A 306 -13.79 15.76 7.82
N PRO A 307 -14.61 16.81 7.92
CA PRO A 307 -15.66 17.07 6.94
C PRO A 307 -15.08 17.46 5.57
N GLN A 308 -15.87 17.26 4.52
CA GLN A 308 -15.57 17.76 3.17
C GLN A 308 -16.37 19.05 2.91
N PHE A 309 -15.78 20.04 2.23
CA PHE A 309 -16.51 21.24 1.78
C PHE A 309 -17.68 20.89 0.86
N ARG A 310 -17.44 19.93 -0.05
CA ARG A 310 -18.46 19.36 -0.94
C ARG A 310 -18.30 17.84 -0.94
N PRO A 311 -19.40 17.07 -0.79
CA PRO A 311 -19.32 15.61 -0.77
C PRO A 311 -18.62 15.05 -2.01
N ASN A 312 -17.74 14.07 -1.80
CA ASN A 312 -17.00 13.39 -2.86
C ASN A 312 -16.12 14.32 -3.71
N HIS A 313 -15.68 15.47 -3.19
CA HIS A 313 -14.71 16.32 -3.89
C HIS A 313 -13.42 16.43 -3.07
N ALA A 314 -12.28 16.28 -3.74
CA ALA A 314 -11.00 16.64 -3.16
C ALA A 314 -10.87 18.17 -3.10
N GLU A 315 -9.99 18.70 -2.28
CA GLU A 315 -9.80 20.15 -2.12
C GLU A 315 -8.35 20.53 -2.46
N VAL A 316 -8.20 21.67 -3.12
CA VAL A 316 -6.92 22.28 -3.45
C VAL A 316 -6.95 23.70 -2.89
N VAL A 317 -6.03 24.02 -1.99
CA VAL A 317 -5.89 25.37 -1.44
C VAL A 317 -4.73 26.04 -2.13
N LEU A 318 -4.99 27.17 -2.80
CA LEU A 318 -3.98 28.04 -3.41
C LEU A 318 -3.33 28.92 -2.35
N ALA A 319 -2.66 28.29 -1.39
CA ALA A 319 -1.95 28.99 -0.31
C ALA A 319 -0.65 29.66 -0.81
N ASP A 320 -0.16 30.64 -0.04
CA ASP A 320 1.13 31.28 -0.24
C ASP A 320 2.23 30.58 0.59
N PRO A 321 3.40 30.25 0.00
CA PRO A 321 3.78 30.43 -1.41
C PRO A 321 3.46 29.21 -2.30
N SER A 322 2.82 28.17 -1.77
CA SER A 322 2.70 26.87 -2.44
C SER A 322 1.41 26.14 -2.06
N PRO A 323 0.85 25.33 -2.99
CA PRO A 323 -0.50 24.77 -2.81
C PRO A 323 -0.55 23.66 -1.78
N ILE A 324 -1.76 23.40 -1.28
CA ILE A 324 -2.10 22.31 -0.36
C ILE A 324 -3.13 21.42 -1.03
N LEU A 325 -2.91 20.11 -1.04
CA LEU A 325 -3.87 19.11 -1.50
C LEU A 325 -4.53 18.42 -0.32
N ILE A 326 -5.84 18.20 -0.43
CA ILE A 326 -6.63 17.57 0.62
C ILE A 326 -7.59 16.59 -0.03
N TYR A 327 -7.60 15.34 0.42
CA TYR A 327 -8.51 14.35 -0.12
C TYR A 327 -8.73 13.22 0.89
N GLN A 328 -9.98 12.79 0.99
CA GLN A 328 -10.37 11.68 1.86
C GLN A 328 -9.91 10.36 1.24
N ILE A 329 -9.25 9.50 2.01
CA ILE A 329 -8.66 8.21 1.57
C ILE A 329 -9.31 7.00 2.24
N SER A 330 -10.15 7.22 3.25
CA SER A 330 -11.00 6.20 3.87
C SER A 330 -12.26 6.83 4.46
N SER A 331 -13.15 6.03 5.04
CA SER A 331 -14.32 6.52 5.77
C SER A 331 -13.97 7.49 6.92
N THR A 332 -12.76 7.39 7.50
CA THR A 332 -12.31 8.19 8.66
C THR A 332 -11.09 9.07 8.37
N ASP A 333 -10.33 8.80 7.31
CA ASP A 333 -9.00 9.39 7.10
C ASP A 333 -8.99 10.36 5.93
N THR A 334 -8.54 11.59 6.19
CA THR A 334 -8.34 12.62 5.18
C THR A 334 -6.87 13.00 5.09
N ARG A 335 -6.26 12.79 3.91
CA ARG A 335 -4.88 13.16 3.64
C ARG A 335 -4.78 14.66 3.41
N VAL A 336 -3.76 15.27 4.00
CA VAL A 336 -3.26 16.60 3.64
C VAL A 336 -1.86 16.45 3.07
N LEU A 337 -1.55 17.16 1.98
CA LEU A 337 -0.21 17.29 1.41
C LEU A 337 0.08 18.78 1.18
N VAL A 338 1.07 19.30 1.89
CA VAL A 338 1.55 20.68 1.72
C VAL A 338 2.79 20.67 0.85
N ASP A 339 2.78 21.43 -0.24
CA ASP A 339 3.97 21.64 -1.06
C ASP A 339 4.92 22.64 -0.39
N ILE A 340 6.19 22.27 -0.25
CA ILE A 340 7.24 23.14 0.28
C ILE A 340 8.37 23.21 -0.75
N ARG A 341 8.53 24.37 -1.37
CA ARG A 341 9.61 24.67 -2.30
C ARG A 341 10.92 24.97 -1.56
N GLY A 342 12.03 24.56 -2.17
CA GLY A 342 13.37 24.75 -1.59
C GLY A 342 13.66 23.78 -0.44
N ASP A 343 14.47 24.23 0.51
CA ASP A 343 14.88 23.43 1.67
C ASP A 343 13.72 23.26 2.65
N LEU A 344 13.56 22.04 3.16
CA LEU A 344 12.57 21.74 4.18
C LEU A 344 12.87 22.52 5.48
N PRO A 345 11.85 23.12 6.12
CA PRO A 345 11.99 23.73 7.44
C PRO A 345 12.54 22.73 8.46
N ARG A 346 13.43 23.20 9.35
CA ARG A 346 14.00 22.37 10.42
C ARG A 346 12.91 21.84 11.37
N ASN A 347 11.90 22.66 11.64
CA ASN A 347 10.75 22.31 12.47
C ASN A 347 9.48 22.34 11.61
N LEU A 348 9.08 21.18 11.10
CA LEU A 348 7.90 21.05 10.25
C LEU A 348 6.62 21.39 11.03
N ASN A 349 6.48 20.99 12.29
CA ASN A 349 5.28 21.27 13.08
C ASN A 349 5.07 22.77 13.29
N GLU A 350 6.14 23.50 13.61
CA GLU A 350 6.08 24.96 13.74
C GLU A 350 5.73 25.63 12.41
N TYR A 351 6.31 25.16 11.30
CA TYR A 351 5.95 25.66 9.97
C TYR A 351 4.47 25.41 9.63
N MET A 352 3.97 24.19 9.88
CA MET A 352 2.56 23.84 9.66
C MET A 352 1.62 24.70 10.53
N THR A 353 1.97 24.93 11.79
CA THR A 353 1.13 25.69 12.73
C THR A 353 1.14 27.19 12.43
N ASN A 354 2.30 27.76 12.12
CA ASN A 354 2.44 29.21 12.01
C ASN A 354 2.25 29.74 10.58
N ARG A 355 2.52 28.93 9.56
CA ARG A 355 2.44 29.34 8.15
C ARG A 355 1.26 28.73 7.41
N ILE A 356 0.97 27.46 7.65
CA ILE A 356 -0.02 26.71 6.87
C ILE A 356 -1.42 26.80 7.49
N TYR A 357 -1.54 26.52 8.79
CA TYR A 357 -2.83 26.54 9.51
C TYR A 357 -3.65 27.83 9.32
N PRO A 358 -3.07 29.05 9.35
CA PRO A 358 -3.84 30.28 9.13
C PRO A 358 -4.53 30.35 7.75
N GLN A 359 -3.97 29.65 6.75
CA GLN A 359 -4.43 29.64 5.36
C GLN A 359 -5.38 28.47 5.05
N MET A 360 -5.61 27.57 6.00
CA MET A 360 -6.55 26.47 5.82
C MET A 360 -8.00 26.98 5.78
N PRO A 361 -8.88 26.38 4.96
CA PRO A 361 -10.32 26.59 5.04
C PRO A 361 -10.86 26.33 6.46
N GLU A 362 -11.86 27.12 6.88
CA GLU A 362 -12.39 27.08 8.26
C GLU A 362 -12.90 25.68 8.67
N HIS A 363 -13.52 24.93 7.76
CA HIS A 363 -14.11 23.62 8.06
C HIS A 363 -13.08 22.52 8.40
N ILE A 364 -11.79 22.75 8.13
CA ILE A 364 -10.72 21.77 8.36
C ILE A 364 -9.62 22.30 9.30
N LYS A 365 -9.73 23.52 9.82
CA LYS A 365 -8.72 24.08 10.73
C LYS A 365 -8.54 23.24 11.99
N GLU A 366 -9.64 22.90 12.66
CA GLU A 366 -9.62 22.09 13.89
C GLU A 366 -9.03 20.68 13.66
N PRO A 367 -9.53 19.86 12.72
CA PRO A 367 -8.96 18.53 12.49
C PRO A 367 -7.51 18.58 11.97
N PHE A 368 -7.11 19.65 11.28
CA PHE A 368 -5.71 19.85 10.90
C PHE A 368 -4.82 20.08 12.12
N LEU A 369 -5.23 20.94 13.06
CA LEU A 369 -4.45 21.21 14.27
C LEU A 369 -4.32 19.96 15.15
N GLU A 370 -5.38 19.16 15.26
CA GLU A 370 -5.35 17.87 15.94
C GLU A 370 -4.39 16.89 15.27
N ALA A 371 -4.40 16.82 13.93
CA ALA A 371 -3.49 15.98 13.17
C ALA A 371 -2.01 16.34 13.40
N LEU A 372 -1.68 17.64 13.55
CA LEU A 372 -0.30 18.07 13.85
C LEU A 372 0.19 17.61 15.24
N GLN A 373 -0.73 17.34 16.16
CA GLN A 373 -0.40 16.85 17.51
C GLN A 373 -0.27 15.32 17.54
N ASN A 374 -1.10 14.62 16.76
CA ASN A 374 -1.31 13.18 16.90
C ASN A 374 -0.69 12.34 15.77
N ASP A 375 -0.48 12.89 14.57
CA ASP A 375 0.09 12.18 13.43
C ASP A 375 1.56 12.55 13.17
N ARG A 376 2.28 11.64 12.54
CA ARG A 376 3.67 11.87 12.14
C ARG A 376 3.72 12.53 10.77
N LEU A 377 4.26 13.75 10.73
CA LEU A 377 4.61 14.43 9.48
C LEU A 377 5.66 13.62 8.69
N ARG A 378 5.32 13.27 7.45
CA ARG A 378 6.18 12.57 6.51
C ARG A 378 6.44 13.43 5.29
N SER A 379 7.64 13.35 4.71
CA SER A 379 7.99 14.10 3.51
C SER A 379 8.37 13.18 2.35
N MET A 380 8.05 13.61 1.13
CA MET A 380 8.43 12.95 -0.11
C MET A 380 8.84 14.02 -1.14
N PRO A 381 9.94 13.81 -1.90
CA PRO A 381 10.36 14.78 -2.90
C PRO A 381 9.40 14.79 -4.09
N ALA A 382 9.08 15.99 -4.58
CA ALA A 382 8.35 16.20 -5.83
C ALA A 382 9.35 16.24 -7.00
N ASN A 383 9.62 15.05 -7.53
CA ASN A 383 10.60 14.87 -8.60
C ASN A 383 10.00 15.12 -9.99
N PHE A 384 10.82 15.65 -10.88
CA PHE A 384 10.59 15.75 -12.30
C PHE A 384 11.66 14.94 -13.05
N LEU A 385 11.21 14.13 -14.01
CA LEU A 385 12.07 13.41 -14.92
C LEU A 385 11.35 13.27 -16.27
N PRO A 386 11.78 13.97 -17.32
CA PRO A 386 11.23 13.78 -18.65
C PRO A 386 11.52 12.36 -19.15
N ALA A 387 10.62 11.83 -19.97
CA ALA A 387 10.83 10.57 -20.67
C ALA A 387 12.06 10.65 -21.59
N PHE A 388 12.76 9.53 -21.77
CA PHE A 388 13.95 9.43 -22.61
C PHE A 388 13.92 8.13 -23.42
N PRO A 389 14.63 8.03 -24.56
CA PRO A 389 14.70 6.77 -25.28
C PRO A 389 15.53 5.73 -24.50
N VAL A 390 15.03 4.51 -24.37
CA VAL A 390 15.77 3.35 -23.84
C VAL A 390 16.10 2.45 -25.02
N ASN A 391 17.34 2.54 -25.51
CA ASN A 391 17.79 1.79 -26.71
C ASN A 391 18.46 0.46 -26.37
N LYS A 392 18.62 0.13 -25.08
CA LYS A 392 19.28 -1.11 -24.66
C LYS A 392 18.34 -2.29 -24.91
N CYS A 393 18.85 -3.31 -25.61
CA CYS A 393 18.14 -4.53 -25.92
C CYS A 393 17.80 -5.33 -24.65
N GLY A 394 16.68 -6.06 -24.66
CA GLY A 394 16.28 -6.98 -23.59
C GLY A 394 15.74 -6.31 -22.32
N VAL A 395 15.58 -4.99 -22.32
CA VAL A 395 15.12 -4.24 -21.14
C VAL A 395 14.10 -3.16 -21.48
N LEU A 396 13.10 -3.02 -20.61
CA LEU A 396 12.20 -1.87 -20.56
C LEU A 396 12.36 -1.16 -19.22
N VAL A 397 12.26 0.17 -19.22
CA VAL A 397 12.16 0.97 -18.01
C VAL A 397 10.81 1.67 -18.05
N LEU A 398 10.01 1.52 -17.01
CA LEU A 398 8.63 2.02 -17.00
C LEU A 398 8.24 2.59 -15.63
N GLY A 399 7.14 3.35 -15.60
CA GLY A 399 6.65 4.02 -14.39
C GLY A 399 7.60 5.12 -13.90
N ASP A 400 7.62 5.39 -12.60
CA ASP A 400 8.47 6.45 -12.03
C ASP A 400 9.99 6.16 -12.14
N ALA A 401 10.39 4.95 -12.52
CA ALA A 401 11.78 4.64 -12.91
C ALA A 401 12.15 5.26 -14.27
N TYR A 402 11.16 5.52 -15.11
CA TYR A 402 11.29 6.04 -16.46
C TYR A 402 10.91 7.52 -16.58
N ASN A 403 9.73 7.88 -16.07
CA ASN A 403 9.16 9.21 -16.24
C ASN A 403 8.46 9.66 -14.95
N MET A 404 8.79 10.86 -14.47
CA MET A 404 8.19 11.47 -13.29
C MET A 404 7.70 12.88 -13.61
N ARG A 405 6.60 13.26 -12.98
CA ARG A 405 6.07 14.63 -12.99
C ARG A 405 5.77 15.04 -11.55
N HIS A 406 5.59 16.34 -11.34
CA HIS A 406 5.15 16.85 -10.04
C HIS A 406 3.87 16.12 -9.59
N PRO A 407 3.80 15.61 -8.35
CA PRO A 407 2.65 14.86 -7.84
C PRO A 407 1.39 15.72 -7.61
N LEU A 408 1.42 17.01 -7.95
CA LEU A 408 0.31 17.95 -7.72
C LEU A 408 -0.98 17.49 -8.39
N THR A 409 -0.85 16.94 -9.60
CA THR A 409 -1.98 16.47 -10.40
C THR A 409 -2.35 15.00 -10.14
N GLY A 410 -1.65 14.29 -9.25
CA GLY A 410 -1.95 12.88 -8.96
C GLY A 410 -1.88 11.93 -10.17
N SER A 411 -1.10 12.26 -11.20
CA SER A 411 -1.16 11.58 -12.51
C SER A 411 -0.23 10.36 -12.66
N GLY A 412 0.70 10.13 -11.73
CA GLY A 412 1.73 9.08 -11.85
C GLY A 412 1.18 7.67 -12.07
N MET A 413 0.23 7.24 -11.24
CA MET A 413 -0.41 5.91 -11.39
C MET A 413 -1.18 5.79 -12.70
N SER A 414 -1.84 6.87 -13.13
CA SER A 414 -2.59 6.88 -14.38
C SER A 414 -1.69 6.69 -15.59
N VAL A 415 -0.51 7.31 -15.58
CA VAL A 415 0.48 7.13 -16.65
C VAL A 415 0.99 5.70 -16.65
N ALA A 416 1.39 5.16 -15.49
CA ALA A 416 1.86 3.78 -15.40
C ALA A 416 0.85 2.75 -15.95
N LEU A 417 -0.43 2.90 -15.64
CA LEU A 417 -1.48 2.00 -16.12
C LEU A 417 -1.77 2.17 -17.63
N ASN A 418 -1.69 3.40 -18.16
CA ASN A 418 -1.85 3.63 -19.59
C ASN A 418 -0.64 3.14 -20.39
N ASP A 419 0.58 3.33 -19.88
CA ASP A 419 1.79 2.76 -20.49
C ASP A 419 1.69 1.23 -20.54
N LEU A 420 1.21 0.60 -19.45
CA LEU A 420 0.96 -0.84 -19.45
C LEU A 420 -0.06 -1.25 -20.51
N ARG A 421 -1.16 -0.50 -20.69
CA ARG A 421 -2.16 -0.79 -21.72
C ARG A 421 -1.54 -0.80 -23.12
N ILE A 422 -0.69 0.18 -23.43
CA ILE A 422 0.03 0.26 -24.70
C ILE A 422 0.99 -0.93 -24.84
N TRP A 423 1.83 -1.17 -23.83
CA TRP A 423 2.80 -2.29 -23.87
C TRP A 423 2.14 -3.65 -23.98
N ARG A 424 0.96 -3.84 -23.38
CA ARG A 424 0.17 -5.07 -23.54
C ARG A 424 -0.21 -5.29 -25.00
N GLY A 425 -0.73 -4.27 -25.69
CA GLY A 425 -1.10 -4.36 -27.11
C GLY A 425 0.11 -4.67 -28.00
N LEU A 426 1.24 -4.00 -27.74
CA LEU A 426 2.50 -4.24 -28.46
C LEU A 426 3.04 -5.67 -28.25
N LEU A 427 3.02 -6.19 -27.01
CA LEU A 427 3.53 -7.53 -26.69
C LEU A 427 2.62 -8.66 -27.18
N ARG A 428 1.36 -8.35 -27.51
CA ARG A 428 0.42 -9.25 -28.19
C ARG A 428 0.53 -9.20 -29.72
N GLY A 429 1.20 -8.18 -30.26
CA GLY A 429 1.25 -7.93 -31.70
C GLY A 429 -0.06 -7.35 -32.27
N GLU A 430 -0.89 -6.72 -31.42
CA GLU A 430 -2.18 -6.14 -31.80
C GLU A 430 -2.07 -4.69 -32.32
N GLU A 431 -0.97 -4.00 -32.01
CA GLU A 431 -0.70 -2.63 -32.46
C GLU A 431 0.51 -2.59 -33.41
N GLU A 432 0.31 -2.17 -34.67
CA GLU A 432 1.41 -1.80 -35.58
C GLU A 432 1.92 -0.40 -35.20
N VAL A 433 3.18 -0.32 -34.76
CA VAL A 433 3.85 0.97 -34.56
C VAL A 433 4.15 1.56 -35.93
N PRO A 434 3.76 2.83 -36.23
CA PRO A 434 4.24 3.50 -37.42
C PRO A 434 5.77 3.65 -37.34
N LEU A 435 6.48 2.76 -38.03
CA LEU A 435 7.93 2.76 -38.11
C LEU A 435 8.38 3.96 -38.95
N GLY A 436 8.77 5.05 -38.29
CA GLY A 436 9.69 5.99 -38.92
C GLY A 436 11.02 5.27 -39.20
N GLU A 437 11.68 5.59 -40.32
CA GLU A 437 12.83 4.89 -40.93
C GLU A 437 14.09 4.66 -40.04
N LYS A 438 14.06 4.91 -38.72
CA LYS A 438 15.21 4.76 -37.80
C LYS A 438 14.90 4.05 -36.47
N GLY A 439 13.97 3.10 -36.46
CA GLY A 439 13.67 2.30 -35.26
C GLY A 439 12.70 2.97 -34.29
N ILE A 440 12.42 2.30 -33.17
CA ILE A 440 11.35 2.60 -32.20
C ILE A 440 11.37 4.08 -31.81
N THR A 441 10.58 4.88 -32.52
CA THR A 441 10.27 6.24 -32.15
C THR A 441 8.99 6.15 -31.32
N LEU A 442 9.18 5.84 -30.03
CA LEU A 442 8.11 5.88 -29.04
C LEU A 442 7.36 7.21 -29.19
N VAL A 443 6.05 7.12 -29.39
CA VAL A 443 5.06 8.18 -29.66
C VAL A 443 5.49 9.52 -29.04
N ARG A 444 6.19 10.34 -29.83
CA ARG A 444 6.65 11.68 -29.43
C ARG A 444 5.48 12.67 -29.34
N SER A 445 4.32 12.34 -29.91
CA SER A 445 3.22 13.28 -30.15
C SER A 445 2.21 13.38 -29.01
N GLU A 446 2.00 12.36 -28.17
CA GLU A 446 1.00 12.47 -27.08
C GLU A 446 1.59 12.98 -25.75
N HIS A 447 2.88 12.75 -25.51
CA HIS A 447 3.55 13.23 -24.29
C HIS A 447 3.87 14.73 -24.34
N SER A 448 3.98 15.33 -25.53
CA SER A 448 4.26 16.77 -25.69
C SER A 448 3.04 17.67 -25.43
N CYS A 449 1.82 17.11 -25.44
CA CYS A 449 0.59 17.88 -25.14
C CYS A 449 0.26 17.96 -23.64
N ARG A 450 1.12 17.40 -22.77
CA ARG A 450 0.99 17.47 -21.30
C ARG A 450 2.16 18.25 -20.70
N GLY A 451 2.35 19.46 -21.22
CA GLY A 451 3.29 20.44 -20.68
C GLY A 451 2.96 20.84 -19.24
N PRO A 452 3.89 21.51 -18.55
CA PRO A 452 3.68 21.94 -17.18
C PRO A 452 2.60 23.03 -17.16
N LEU A 453 1.56 22.80 -16.37
CA LEU A 453 0.87 23.87 -15.66
C LEU A 453 1.34 23.83 -14.21
#